data_AF-A0A3C2E2X2-F1
#
_entry.id   AF-A0A3C2E2X2-F1
#
_cell.length_a   1.000
_cell.length_b   1.000
_cell.length_c   1.000
_cell.angle_alpha   90.00
_cell.angle_beta   90.00
_cell.angle_gamma   90.00
#
_symmetry.space_group_name_H-M   'P 1'
#
loop_
_entity.id
_entity.type
_entity.pdbx_description
1 polymer ?
#
loop_
_entity_poly.entity_id
_entity_poly.type
_entity_poly.pdbx_seq_one_letter_code
_entity_poly.pdbx_strand_id
1 'polypeptide(L)' 'MTERICVRHRPEDVFELVSDVRRYPKFIKYLSALRVKDEENFGDVTRLVAEAVARYRFVSEKFTTAVT' A
#
# COMPACT_ATOMS: atom_id res chain seq x y z
N MET A 1 7.73 6.85 12.86
CA MET A 1 6.91 6.09 13.82
C MET A 1 6.67 4.73 13.19
N THR A 2 7.36 3.69 13.67
CA THR A 2 7.32 2.35 13.07
C THR A 2 6.45 1.47 13.93
N GLU A 3 5.28 1.11 13.43
CA GLU A 3 4.35 0.20 14.12
C GLU A 3 4.68 -1.24 13.68
N ARG A 4 4.74 -2.18 14.64
CA ARG A 4 5.06 -3.59 14.38
C ARG A 4 3.95 -4.46 14.94
N ILE A 5 3.38 -5.34 14.11
CA ILE A 5 2.32 -6.26 14.49
C ILE A 5 2.80 -7.68 14.20
N CYS A 6 2.72 -8.57 15.19
CA CYS A 6 2.98 -10.01 14.99
C CYS A 6 1.73 -10.67 14.43
N VAL A 7 1.80 -11.15 13.19
CA VAL A 7 0.72 -11.88 12.53
C VAL A 7 1.01 -13.38 12.55
N ARG A 8 0.00 -14.21 12.84
CA ARG A 8 0.12 -15.67 12.85
C ARG A 8 -0.04 -16.23 11.42
N HIS A 9 0.79 -15.75 10.51
CA HIS A 9 0.84 -16.13 9.09
C HIS A 9 2.28 -16.44 8.69
N ARG A 10 2.45 -17.26 7.65
CA ARG A 10 3.76 -17.52 7.07
C ARG A 10 4.29 -16.24 6.40
N PRO A 11 5.63 -16.05 6.33
CA PRO A 11 6.21 -14.85 5.72
C PRO A 11 5.81 -14.69 4.24
N GLU A 12 5.68 -15.80 3.52
CA GLU A 12 5.16 -15.89 2.14
C GLU A 12 3.73 -15.34 2.01
N ASP A 13 2.79 -15.74 2.88
CA ASP A 13 1.41 -15.22 2.90
C ASP A 13 1.36 -13.70 3.16
N VAL A 14 2.21 -13.21 4.08
CA VAL A 14 2.27 -11.78 4.40
C VAL A 14 2.88 -10.99 3.25
N PHE A 15 3.89 -11.56 2.58
CA PHE A 15 4.52 -10.96 1.42
C PHE A 15 3.54 -10.84 0.25
N GLU A 16 2.81 -11.91 -0.10
CA GLU A 16 1.77 -11.87 -1.13
C GLU A 16 0.65 -10.87 -0.82
N LEU A 17 0.37 -10.64 0.47
CA LEU A 17 -0.62 -9.66 0.90
C LEU A 17 -0.15 -8.22 0.69
N VAL A 18 1.13 -7.93 0.95
CA VAL A 18 1.70 -6.57 0.84
C VAL A 18 2.26 -6.25 -0.54
N SER A 19 2.61 -7.26 -1.34
CA SER A 19 3.09 -7.08 -2.70
C SER A 19 2.04 -6.44 -3.61
N ASP A 20 0.75 -6.73 -3.35
CA ASP A 20 -0.35 -6.09 -4.06
C ASP A 20 -0.83 -4.84 -3.31
N VAL A 21 -0.14 -3.74 -3.55
CA VAL A 21 -0.48 -2.40 -3.02
C VAL A 21 -1.95 -2.04 -3.34
N ARG A 22 -2.53 -2.55 -4.43
CA ARG A 22 -3.92 -2.29 -4.85
C ARG A 22 -4.94 -2.87 -3.87
N ARG A 23 -4.54 -3.83 -3.03
CA ARG A 23 -5.40 -4.42 -1.99
C ARG A 23 -5.43 -3.61 -0.70
N TYR A 24 -4.58 -2.59 -0.56
CA TYR A 24 -4.48 -1.76 0.64
C TYR A 24 -5.79 -1.10 1.09
N PRO A 25 -6.66 -0.62 0.18
CA PRO A 25 -7.98 -0.09 0.56
C PRO A 25 -8.90 -1.14 1.22
N LYS A 26 -8.67 -2.44 0.98
CA LYS A 26 -9.53 -3.49 1.55
C LYS A 26 -9.29 -3.71 3.03
N PHE A 27 -8.10 -3.37 3.54
CA PHE A 27 -7.73 -3.65 4.93
C PHE A 27 -7.43 -2.39 5.75
N ILE A 28 -7.04 -1.28 5.12
CA ILE A 28 -6.78 -0.02 5.82
C ILE A 28 -8.08 0.79 5.88
N LYS A 29 -8.75 0.81 7.05
CA LYS A 29 -10.01 1.53 7.27
C LYS A 29 -9.98 3.00 6.85
N TYR A 30 -8.83 3.65 6.96
CA TYR A 30 -8.66 5.07 6.64
C TYR A 30 -8.24 5.32 5.18
N LEU A 31 -7.97 4.27 4.42
CA LEU A 31 -7.54 4.38 3.03
C LEU A 31 -8.77 4.14 2.13
N SER A 32 -9.34 5.23 1.63
CA SER A 32 -10.58 5.19 0.86
C SER A 32 -10.39 4.63 -0.55
N ALA A 33 -9.24 4.88 -1.16
CA ALA A 33 -8.88 4.34 -2.47
C ALA A 33 -7.37 4.32 -2.64
N LEU A 34 -6.87 3.40 -3.46
CA LEU A 34 -5.50 3.40 -3.92
C LEU A 34 -5.48 3.03 -5.39
N ARG A 35 -4.79 3.83 -6.20
CA ARG A 35 -4.69 3.65 -7.62
C ARG A 35 -3.22 3.67 -8.03
N VAL A 36 -2.71 2.52 -8.46
CA VAL A 36 -1.39 2.45 -9.08
C VAL A 36 -1.47 3.16 -10.42
N LYS A 37 -0.65 4.22 -10.57
CA LYS A 37 -0.54 4.99 -11.80
C LYS A 37 0.56 4.46 -12.69
N ASP A 38 1.66 4.05 -12.08
CA ASP A 38 2.83 3.58 -12.80
C ASP A 38 3.50 2.41 -12.06
N GLU A 39 4.08 1.51 -12.84
CA GLU A 39 4.79 0.32 -12.38
C GLU A 39 6.03 0.19 -13.25
N GLU A 40 7.15 0.68 -12.73
CA GLU A 40 8.44 0.61 -13.38
C GLU A 40 9.25 -0.55 -12.80
N ASN A 41 9.59 -1.52 -13.64
CA ASN A 41 10.48 -2.61 -13.26
C ASN A 41 11.94 -2.21 -13.51
N PHE A 42 12.67 -1.89 -12.45
CA PHE A 42 14.11 -1.62 -12.46
C PHE A 42 14.88 -2.92 -12.18
N GLY A 43 14.82 -3.88 -13.11
CA GLY A 43 15.53 -5.16 -12.99
C GLY A 43 15.02 -6.00 -11.82
N ASP A 44 15.79 -6.06 -10.73
CA ASP A 44 15.46 -6.79 -9.50
C ASP A 44 14.45 -6.07 -8.60
N VAL A 45 14.14 -4.79 -8.87
CA VAL A 45 13.28 -3.98 -8.01
C VAL A 45 12.10 -3.42 -8.80
N THR A 46 10.88 -3.67 -8.31
CA THR A 46 9.67 -3.10 -8.89
C THR A 46 9.32 -1.81 -8.16
N ARG A 47 9.43 -0.68 -8.86
CA ARG A 47 9.00 0.62 -8.36
C ARG A 47 7.54 0.85 -8.73
N LEU A 48 6.72 1.09 -7.72
CA LEU A 48 5.28 1.33 -7.87
C LEU A 48 4.96 2.77 -7.51
N VAL A 49 4.45 3.54 -8.47
CA VAL A 49 3.90 4.88 -8.23
C VAL A 49 2.39 4.74 -8.02
N ALA A 50 1.95 4.93 -6.79
CA ALA A 50 0.55 4.83 -6.42
C ALA A 50 0.00 6.16 -5.88
N GLU A 51 -1.23 6.48 -6.26
CA GLU A 51 -2.03 7.54 -5.67
C GLU A 51 -2.95 6.94 -4.61
N ALA A 52 -2.72 7.27 -3.35
CA ALA A 52 -3.52 6.87 -2.20
C ALA A 52 -4.45 8.02 -1.77
N VAL A 53 -5.72 7.70 -1.55
CA VAL A 53 -6.72 8.63 -1.00
C VAL A 53 -7.01 8.19 0.43
N ALA A 54 -6.52 8.95 1.41
CA ALA A 54 -6.79 8.70 2.81
C ALA A 54 -7.94 9.60 3.29
N ARG A 55 -8.93 9.00 3.95
CA ARG A 55 -10.05 9.71 4.58
C ARG A 55 -9.95 9.53 6.09
N TYR A 56 -9.65 10.62 6.79
CA TYR A 56 -9.60 10.62 8.25
C TYR A 56 -10.63 11.60 8.81
N ARG A 57 -11.56 11.07 9.60
CA ARG A 57 -12.72 11.77 10.17
C ARG A 57 -13.57 12.52 9.13
N PHE A 58 -13.14 13.72 8.73
CA PHE A 58 -13.83 14.60 7.79
C PHE A 58 -12.94 15.15 6.66
N VAL A 59 -11.63 14.87 6.67
CA VAL A 59 -10.69 15.35 5.65
C VAL A 59 -10.34 14.21 4.71
N SER A 60 -10.33 14.50 3.41
CA SER A 60 -9.82 13.59 2.38
C SER A 60 -8.58 14.21 1.78
N GLU A 61 -7.42 13.57 1.95
CA GLU A 61 -6.18 13.96 1.30
C GLU A 61 -5.78 12.93 0.25
N LYS A 62 -5.25 13.43 -0.87
CA LYS A 62 -4.65 12.61 -1.92
C LYS A 62 -3.14 12.70 -1.78
N PHE A 63 -2.51 11.55 -1.62
CA PHE A 63 -1.06 11.42 -1.54
C PHE A 63 -0.58 10.59 -2.73
N THR A 64 0.40 11.11 -3.45
CA THR A 64 1.14 10.32 -4.43
C THR A 64 2.38 9.76 -3.75
N THR A 65 2.46 8.44 -3.65
CA THR A 65 3.56 7.73 -2.98
C THR A 65 4.26 6.81 -3.97
N ALA A 66 5.58 6.90 -4.03
CA ALA A 66 6.41 5.92 -4.74
C ALA A 66 6.93 4.89 -3.73
N VAL A 67 6.72 3.61 -4.03
CA VAL A 67 7.21 2.47 -3.25
C VAL A 67 8.30 1.78 -4.09
N THR A 68 9.42 1.45 -3.45
CA THR A 68 10.58 0.77 -4.04
C THR A 68 10.96 -0.39 -3.14
#